data_AF-A0A6P1DL32-F1
#
_entry.id   AF-A0A6P1DL32-F1
#
_cell.length_a   1.000
_cell.length_b   1.000
_cell.length_c   1.000
_cell.angle_alpha   90.00
_cell.angle_beta   90.00
_cell.angle_gamma   90.00
#
_symmetry.space_group_name_H-M   'P 1'
#
loop_
_entity.id
_entity.type
_entity.pdbx_description
1 polymer ?
#
loop_
_entity_poly.entity_id
_entity_poly.type
_entity_poly.pdbx_seq_one_letter_code
_entity_poly.pdbx_strand_id
1 'polypeptide(L)' 'MNGKEFLKNEPLLYKIIYLIGIIFLFVNLNDITSGKKEINIIFPILAFGILAFFFVRMGVFSNKNDD' A
#
# COMPACT_ATOMS: atom_id res chain seq x y z
N MET A 1 2.92 -16.92 -8.88
CA MET A 1 2.33 -15.97 -9.88
C MET A 1 2.94 -14.58 -9.78
N ASN A 2 2.98 -13.82 -10.88
CA ASN A 2 3.77 -12.58 -10.98
C ASN A 2 2.97 -11.34 -10.56
N GLY A 3 3.50 -10.50 -9.66
CA GLY A 3 2.79 -9.29 -9.18
C GLY A 3 2.37 -8.32 -10.29
N LYS A 4 2.99 -8.40 -11.47
CA LYS A 4 2.58 -7.68 -12.68
C LYS A 4 1.18 -8.08 -13.15
N GLU A 5 0.83 -9.36 -13.05
CA GLU A 5 -0.46 -9.89 -13.49
C GLU A 5 -1.58 -9.49 -12.55
N PHE A 6 -1.32 -9.54 -11.23
CA PHE A 6 -2.21 -8.97 -10.22
C PHE A 6 -2.52 -7.50 -10.52
N LEU A 7 -1.47 -6.67 -10.68
CA LEU A 7 -1.64 -5.25 -10.98
C LEU A 7 -2.33 -5.00 -12.33
N LYS A 8 -2.24 -5.91 -13.30
CA LYS A 8 -2.97 -5.78 -14.57
C LYS A 8 -4.46 -5.99 -14.37
N ASN A 9 -4.83 -7.05 -13.66
CA ASN A 9 -6.22 -7.48 -13.45
C ASN A 9 -6.95 -6.68 -12.35
N GLU A 10 -6.21 -5.93 -11.54
CA GLU A 10 -6.83 -5.18 -10.46
C GLU A 10 -7.68 -3.99 -10.96
N PRO A 11 -8.84 -3.69 -10.34
CA PRO A 11 -9.60 -2.48 -10.64
C PRO A 11 -8.78 -1.20 -10.43
N LEU A 12 -9.01 -0.21 -11.29
CA LEU A 12 -8.27 1.07 -11.26
C LEU A 12 -8.38 1.78 -9.90
N LEU A 13 -9.57 1.73 -9.27
CA LEU A 13 -9.81 2.34 -7.96
C LEU A 13 -8.82 1.83 -6.90
N TYR A 14 -8.57 0.53 -6.86
CA TYR A 14 -7.64 -0.05 -5.88
C TYR A 14 -6.19 0.34 -6.17
N LYS A 15 -5.79 0.43 -7.45
CA LYS A 15 -4.45 0.93 -7.82
C LYS A 15 -4.22 2.36 -7.32
N ILE A 16 -5.24 3.22 -7.42
CA ILE A 16 -5.19 4.58 -6.89
C ILE A 16 -5.05 4.56 -5.37
N ILE A 17 -5.83 3.72 -4.67
CA ILE A 17 -5.72 3.57 -3.21
C ILE A 17 -4.29 3.13 -2.83
N TYR A 18 -3.72 2.13 -3.51
CA TYR A 18 -2.35 1.67 -3.24
C TYR A 18 -1.31 2.79 -3.45
N LEU A 19 -1.48 3.61 -4.49
CA LEU A 19 -0.63 4.76 -4.76
C LEU A 19 -0.71 5.80 -3.63
N ILE A 20 -1.91 6.08 -3.11
CA ILE A 20 -2.11 6.96 -1.95
C ILE A 20 -1.37 6.43 -0.72
N GLY A 21 -1.44 5.11 -0.48
CA GLY A 21 -0.71 4.47 0.63
C GLY A 21 0.80 4.65 0.51
N ILE A 22 1.36 4.51 -0.70
CA ILE A 22 2.78 4.76 -0.97
C ILE A 22 3.14 6.23 -0.72
N ILE A 23 2.30 7.18 -1.16
CA ILE A 23 2.52 8.61 -0.91
C ILE A 23 2.57 8.90 0.60
N PHE A 24 1.62 8.37 1.37
CA PHE A 24 1.61 8.55 2.82
C PHE A 24 2.81 7.90 3.51
N LEU A 25 3.32 6.78 2.99
CA LEU A 25 4.56 6.18 3.48
C LEU A 25 5.75 7.14 3.28
N PHE A 26 5.88 7.76 2.10
CA PHE A 26 6.94 8.74 1.84
C PHE A 26 6.81 10.00 2.69
N VAL A 27 5.59 10.50 2.90
CA VAL A 27 5.35 11.65 3.80
C VAL A 27 5.81 11.30 5.22
N ASN A 28 5.43 10.12 5.73
CA ASN A 28 5.84 9.67 7.06
C ASN A 28 7.36 9.48 7.17
N LEU A 29 8.00 8.86 6.16
CA LEU A 29 9.46 8.70 6.14
C LEU A 29 10.18 10.05 6.12
N ASN A 30 9.65 11.03 5.37
CA ASN A 30 10.20 12.38 5.35
C ASN A 30 10.06 13.08 6.71
N ASP A 31 8.91 12.96 7.37
CA ASP A 31 8.67 13.53 8.70
C ASP A 31 9.63 12.93 9.75
N ILE A 32 9.85 11.62 9.71
CA ILE A 32 10.81 10.92 10.58
C ILE A 32 12.24 11.40 10.30
N THR A 33 12.63 11.48 9.03
CA THR A 33 14.00 11.85 8.61
C THR A 33 14.29 13.33 8.86
N SER A 34 13.28 14.19 8.79
CA SER A 34 13.39 15.63 9.04
C SER A 34 13.56 16.00 10.52
N GLY A 35 13.52 15.02 11.43
CA GLY A 35 13.66 15.27 12.87
C GLY A 35 12.53 16.11 13.46
N LYS A 36 11.33 16.08 12.85
CA LYS A 36 10.17 16.80 13.37
C LYS A 36 9.83 16.28 14.76
N LYS A 37 9.64 17.22 15.70
CA LYS A 37 9.32 16.91 17.10
C LYS A 37 7.92 16.31 17.28
N GLU A 38 7.04 16.58 16.31
CA GLU A 38 5.66 16.11 16.27
C GLU A 38 5.44 15.35 14.96
N ILE A 39 5.32 14.03 15.05
CA ILE A 39 5.04 13.15 13.91
C ILE A 39 3.54 12.92 13.86
N ASN A 40 2.92 13.16 12.70
CA ASN A 40 1.50 12.88 12.53
C ASN A 40 1.28 11.37 12.31
N ILE A 41 0.74 10.70 13.33
CA ILE A 41 0.53 9.24 13.37
C ILE A 41 -0.55 8.77 12.39
N ILE A 42 -1.40 9.67 11.88
CA ILE A 42 -2.47 9.30 10.93
C ILE A 42 -1.87 8.79 9.61
N PHE A 43 -0.81 9.43 9.11
CA PHE A 43 -0.16 9.02 7.86
C PHE A 43 0.43 7.61 7.90
N PRO A 44 1.22 7.20 8.92
CA PRO A 44 1.68 5.82 9.01
C PRO A 44 0.53 4.81 9.16
N ILE A 45 -0.51 5.11 9.95
CA ILE A 45 -1.66 4.19 10.10
C ILE A 45 -2.32 3.95 8.73
N LEU A 46 -2.59 5.01 7.96
CA LEU A 46 -3.20 4.89 6.64
C LEU A 46 -2.27 4.17 5.65
N ALA A 47 -0.97 4.50 5.66
CA ALA A 47 0.02 3.85 4.80
C ALA A 47 0.09 2.34 5.07
N PHE A 48 0.25 1.93 6.33
CA PHE A 48 0.32 0.52 6.70
C PHE A 48 -1.00 -0.21 6.48
N GLY A 49 -2.14 0.44 6.74
CA GLY A 49 -3.46 -0.13 6.46
C GLY A 49 -3.67 -0.43 4.98
N ILE A 50 -3.30 0.51 4.10
CA ILE A 50 -3.40 0.34 2.64
C ILE A 50 -2.42 -0.74 2.15
N LEU A 51 -1.19 -0.76 2.66
CA LEU A 51 -0.19 -1.78 2.30
C LEU A 51 -0.63 -3.18 2.74
N ALA A 52 -1.15 -3.33 3.96
CA ALA A 52 -1.69 -4.60 4.43
C ALA A 52 -2.84 -5.07 3.54
N PHE A 53 -3.77 -4.18 3.20
CA PHE A 53 -4.87 -4.48 2.28
C PHE A 53 -4.37 -4.91 0.89
N PHE A 54 -3.36 -4.25 0.34
CA PHE A 54 -2.71 -4.64 -0.90
C PHE A 54 -2.14 -6.07 -0.84
N PHE A 55 -1.41 -6.42 0.21
CA PHE A 55 -0.83 -7.76 0.34
C PHE A 55 -1.90 -8.84 0.52
N VAL A 56 -2.97 -8.56 1.27
CA VAL A 56 -4.11 -9.47 1.39
C VAL A 56 -4.76 -9.71 0.03
N ARG A 57 -5.02 -8.64 -0.75
CA ARG A 57 -5.58 -8.74 -2.10
C ARG A 57 -4.68 -9.55 -3.03
N MET A 58 -3.38 -9.32 -2.99
CA MET A 58 -2.41 -10.06 -3.78
C MET A 58 -2.38 -11.54 -3.41
N GLY A 59 -2.42 -11.87 -2.12
CA GLY A 59 -2.47 -13.27 -1.64
C GLY A 59 -3.73 -14.00 -2.10
N VAL A 60 -4.90 -13.35 -1.99
CA VAL A 60 -6.17 -13.90 -2.50
C VAL A 60 -6.14 -14.11 -4.00
N PHE A 61 -5.53 -13.20 -4.76
CA PHE A 61 -5.37 -13.36 -6.21
C PHE A 61 -4.43 -14.53 -6.55
N SER A 62 -3.33 -14.70 -5.81
CA SER A 62 -2.41 -15.82 -6.02
C SER A 62 -3.08 -17.17 -5.82
N ASN A 63 -3.78 -17.35 -4.70
CA ASN A 63 -4.47 -18.61 -4.43
C ASN A 63 -5.54 -18.96 -5.47
N LYS A 64 -6.15 -17.96 -6.13
CA LYS A 64 -7.20 -18.21 -7.13
C LYS A 64 -6.68 -18.66 -8.50
N ASN A 65 -5.42 -18.43 -8.85
CA ASN A 65 -4.88 -18.93 -10.12
C ASN A 65 -3.78 -19.99 -9.93
N ASP A 66 -3.58 -20.48 -8.70
CA ASP A 66 -2.84 -21.71 -8.42
C ASP A 66 -3.78 -22.96 -8.45
N ASP A 67 -5.10 -22.77 -8.43
CA ASP A 67 -6.15 -23.76 -8.74
C ASP A 67 -6.54 -23.73 -10.24
#